data_AF-A0A963DB29-F1
#
_entry.id   AF-A0A963DB29-F1
#
_cell.length_a   1.000
_cell.length_b   1.000
_cell.length_c   1.000
_cell.angle_alpha   90.00
_cell.angle_beta   90.00
_cell.angle_gamma   90.00
#
_symmetry.space_group_name_H-M   'P 1'
#
loop_
_entity.id
_entity.type
_entity.pdbx_description
1 polymer ?
#
loop_
_entity_poly.entity_id
_entity_poly.type
_entity_poly.pdbx_seq_one_letter_code
_entity_poly.pdbx_strand_id
1 'polypeptide(L)'
;MAMERKTLYKIGGGTVLVGVLGFLVLTSPLTWSVTHPGRTLPELAGANLSNGRNVFLASDCATCHETQGQEDDTVLGGGRALDTEFGVFHMPNISPDKATGIGNWTLDQFDRALREGVGPGGVLGDGRNLYPAFPYTSYQRLSGEDVRDLYAYIMSLKPVDNPVDDHELKFPYNLRRGVGVWRLAFLDGQRGVQGPVPEGVDVAQYRRGEYLVEGAGHCAECHSPRAFMGNVVGGQRYAGGPNPEGTGYFPNITPDETGIGFWSVASIGNYLHSGVSPIGRASDGDMAQVIKNTSRLPLEDIRAMALYLKHVPAVDRRAPNMPEPNLTDSVVMLENAVHEKPNLPTSPASAISEGTEATVVASKNVWLDESGIGGSTPEQGKLLGGALVRVAKRDGDRLQLVLKGWQMEEAPSVVYQAKGHRVMSAVLADDAAATVVRGTAETDADTGQSWVPAEITLWSNVADLNTSRQALWDYSQSTYQKACAACHVLPQQTHFTANQWIGTLKAMKRFTSFTDDQYRLILAYLQNHSKDLGEGAGGHGQ
;
A
#
# COMPACT_ATOMS: atom_id res chain seq x y z
N MET A 1 -38.22 61.98 15.88
CA MET A 1 -38.02 62.33 14.46
C MET A 1 -38.25 61.08 13.64
N ALA A 2 -39.37 60.98 12.92
CA ALA A 2 -39.61 59.88 12.00
C ALA A 2 -38.89 60.20 10.68
N MET A 3 -37.85 59.44 10.36
CA MET A 3 -37.10 59.63 9.12
C MET A 3 -38.02 59.32 7.92
N GLU A 4 -38.10 60.22 6.93
CA GLU A 4 -38.93 60.00 5.75
C GLU A 4 -38.53 58.70 5.04
N ARG A 5 -39.53 57.93 4.60
CA ARG A 5 -39.36 56.64 3.91
C ARG A 5 -38.45 56.75 2.68
N LYS A 6 -38.42 57.90 1.99
CA LYS A 6 -37.48 58.20 0.89
C LYS A 6 -36.02 58.29 1.35
N THR A 7 -35.76 58.86 2.52
CA THR A 7 -34.43 58.95 3.12
C THR A 7 -33.95 57.57 3.55
N LEU A 8 -34.83 56.73 4.11
CA LEU A 8 -34.55 55.32 4.41
C LEU A 8 -34.18 54.51 3.15
N TYR A 9 -34.91 54.67 2.04
CA TYR A 9 -34.55 53.99 0.78
C TYR A 9 -33.24 54.51 0.17
N LYS A 10 -32.95 55.81 0.25
CA LYS A 10 -31.67 56.37 -0.22
C LYS A 10 -30.48 55.87 0.61
N ILE A 11 -30.64 55.83 1.93
CA ILE A 11 -29.62 55.29 2.84
C ILE A 11 -29.43 53.79 2.58
N GLY A 12 -30.51 53.02 2.53
CA GLY A 12 -30.46 51.58 2.23
C GLY A 12 -29.84 51.27 0.87
N GLY A 13 -30.22 52.01 -0.18
CA GLY A 13 -29.63 51.88 -1.51
C GLY A 13 -28.15 52.27 -1.55
N GLY A 14 -27.77 53.33 -0.84
CA GLY A 14 -26.36 53.73 -0.69
C GLY A 14 -25.52 52.67 0.03
N THR A 15 -26.02 52.10 1.12
CA THR A 15 -25.34 51.02 1.85
C THR A 15 -25.18 49.78 0.99
N VAL A 16 -26.20 49.38 0.23
CA VAL A 16 -26.12 48.24 -0.70
C VAL A 16 -25.09 48.51 -1.80
N LEU A 17 -25.09 49.70 -2.40
CA LEU A 17 -24.12 50.08 -3.44
C LEU A 17 -22.68 50.02 -2.89
N VAL A 18 -22.44 50.59 -1.71
CA VAL A 18 -21.12 50.56 -1.06
C VAL A 18 -20.72 49.12 -0.73
N GLY A 19 -21.64 48.30 -0.24
CA GLY A 19 -21.40 46.88 0.03
C GLY A 19 -21.03 46.09 -1.23
N VAL A 20 -21.74 46.29 -2.34
CA VAL A 20 -21.45 45.64 -3.63
C VAL A 20 -20.12 46.11 -4.20
N LEU A 21 -19.84 47.42 -4.17
CA LEU A 21 -18.55 47.95 -4.61
C LEU A 21 -17.39 47.42 -3.75
N GLY A 22 -17.56 47.40 -2.43
CA GLY A 22 -16.60 46.82 -1.50
C GLY A 22 -16.33 45.35 -1.79
N PHE A 23 -17.38 44.54 -2.00
CA PHE A 23 -17.26 43.14 -2.40
C PHE A 23 -16.49 42.99 -3.72
N LEU A 24 -16.85 43.74 -4.77
CA LEU A 24 -16.21 43.64 -6.08
C LEU A 24 -14.72 44.01 -6.05
N VAL A 25 -14.36 45.02 -5.25
CA VAL A 25 -12.97 45.45 -5.07
C VAL A 25 -12.20 44.42 -4.26
N LEU A 26 -12.66 44.08 -3.04
CA LEU A 26 -11.92 43.21 -2.12
C LEU A 26 -11.72 41.79 -2.65
N THR A 27 -12.66 41.29 -3.45
CA THR A 27 -12.58 39.93 -4.03
C THR A 27 -11.85 39.90 -5.38
N SER A 28 -11.36 41.04 -5.87
CA SER A 28 -10.66 41.10 -7.15
C SER A 28 -9.20 40.58 -7.02
N PRO A 29 -8.70 39.84 -8.02
CA PRO A 29 -7.29 39.43 -8.04
C PRO A 29 -6.31 40.61 -8.15
N LEU A 30 -6.74 41.76 -8.70
CA LEU A 30 -5.91 42.97 -8.71
C LEU A 30 -5.72 43.51 -7.30
N THR A 31 -6.82 43.72 -6.56
CA THR A 31 -6.75 44.17 -5.16
C THR A 31 -5.92 43.19 -4.34
N TRP A 32 -6.09 41.88 -4.56
CA TRP A 32 -5.21 40.88 -3.98
C TRP A 32 -3.74 41.12 -4.32
N SER A 33 -3.39 41.22 -5.61
CA SER A 33 -2.01 41.41 -6.08
C SER A 33 -1.35 42.69 -5.55
N VAL A 34 -2.14 43.76 -5.36
CA VAL A 34 -1.66 45.05 -4.82
C VAL A 34 -1.47 45.00 -3.31
N THR A 35 -2.36 44.31 -2.59
CA THR A 35 -2.31 44.20 -1.13
C THR A 35 -1.41 43.08 -0.63
N HIS A 36 -1.11 42.10 -1.49
CA HIS A 36 -0.25 40.96 -1.23
C HIS A 36 0.89 40.99 -2.23
N PRO A 37 2.00 41.70 -1.93
CA PRO A 37 3.14 41.79 -2.83
C PRO A 37 3.68 40.39 -3.14
N GLY A 38 4.10 40.21 -4.39
CA GLY A 38 4.60 38.93 -4.88
C GLY A 38 5.81 38.46 -4.09
N ARG A 39 6.03 37.15 -4.08
CA ARG A 39 7.16 36.56 -3.38
C ARG A 39 8.43 36.80 -4.19
N THR A 40 9.54 37.04 -3.52
CA THR A 40 10.84 37.10 -4.20
C THR A 40 11.15 35.72 -4.78
N LEU A 41 11.29 35.64 -6.11
CA LEU A 41 11.64 34.43 -6.83
C LEU A 41 13.11 34.50 -7.27
N PRO A 42 13.84 33.37 -7.25
CA PRO A 42 15.16 33.31 -7.87
C PRO A 42 15.07 33.52 -9.39
N GLU A 43 16.14 34.02 -9.99
CA GLU A 43 16.17 34.25 -11.44
C GLU A 43 16.02 32.96 -12.24
N LEU A 44 15.26 33.02 -13.33
CA LEU A 44 14.96 31.89 -14.20
C LEU A 44 16.21 31.26 -14.85
N ALA A 45 17.25 32.06 -15.12
CA ALA A 45 18.48 31.60 -15.76
C ALA A 45 19.23 30.51 -14.95
N GLY A 46 19.00 30.44 -13.63
CA GLY A 46 19.59 29.44 -12.74
C GLY A 46 18.71 28.21 -12.48
N ALA A 47 17.67 27.98 -13.27
CA ALA A 47 16.72 26.90 -13.03
C ALA A 47 17.32 25.51 -13.24
N ASN A 48 16.97 24.57 -12.35
CA ASN A 48 17.37 23.16 -12.44
C ASN A 48 16.21 22.30 -12.96
N LEU A 49 16.27 21.89 -14.23
CA LEU A 49 15.20 21.09 -14.86
C LEU A 49 15.02 19.70 -14.23
N SER A 50 16.08 19.12 -13.65
CA SER A 50 15.98 17.83 -12.95
C SER A 50 15.18 17.98 -11.66
N ASN A 51 15.43 19.05 -10.89
CA ASN A 51 14.59 19.39 -9.74
C ASN A 51 13.16 19.71 -10.18
N GLY A 52 13.00 20.47 -11.27
CA GLY A 52 11.69 20.77 -11.84
C GLY A 52 10.88 19.52 -12.22
N ARG A 53 11.53 18.50 -12.78
CA ARG A 53 10.90 17.18 -13.02
C ARG A 53 10.48 16.50 -11.72
N ASN A 54 11.32 16.52 -10.69
CA ASN A 54 10.99 15.94 -9.40
C ASN A 54 9.79 16.64 -8.74
N VAL A 55 9.75 17.97 -8.78
CA VAL A 55 8.63 18.77 -8.27
C VAL A 55 7.37 18.51 -9.10
N PHE A 56 7.48 18.38 -10.42
CA PHE A 56 6.38 18.02 -11.32
C PHE A 56 5.76 16.66 -10.97
N LEU A 57 6.58 15.65 -10.70
CA LEU A 57 6.15 14.34 -10.25
C LEU A 57 5.54 14.40 -8.84
N ALA A 58 6.23 15.04 -7.89
CA ALA A 58 5.75 15.16 -6.52
C ALA A 58 4.45 15.95 -6.42
N SER A 59 4.22 16.89 -7.33
CA SER A 59 3.02 17.73 -7.39
C SER A 59 1.87 17.12 -8.17
N ASP A 60 2.05 15.93 -8.74
CA ASP A 60 1.03 15.16 -9.45
C ASP A 60 0.45 15.91 -10.68
N CYS A 61 1.26 16.76 -11.33
CA CYS A 61 0.76 17.67 -12.37
C CYS A 61 0.13 16.93 -13.57
N ALA A 62 0.76 15.83 -14.02
CA ALA A 62 0.33 15.07 -15.18
C ALA A 62 -1.05 14.44 -15.01
N THR A 63 -1.36 13.92 -13.82
CA THR A 63 -2.64 13.26 -13.48
C THR A 63 -3.85 14.10 -13.86
N CYS A 64 -3.73 15.43 -13.78
CA CYS A 64 -4.77 16.37 -14.16
C CYS A 64 -4.58 16.96 -15.56
N HIS A 65 -3.35 17.27 -15.97
CA HIS A 65 -3.08 18.12 -17.13
C HIS A 65 -2.56 17.38 -18.36
N GLU A 66 -2.26 16.10 -18.28
CA GLU A 66 -1.87 15.32 -19.46
C GLU A 66 -3.04 15.19 -20.43
N THR A 67 -2.69 15.12 -21.72
CA THR A 67 -3.66 14.90 -22.78
C THR A 67 -4.24 13.50 -22.63
N GLN A 68 -5.57 13.42 -22.54
CA GLN A 68 -6.26 12.15 -22.32
C GLN A 68 -5.96 11.12 -23.42
N GLY A 69 -5.75 9.87 -23.03
CA GLY A 69 -5.47 8.75 -23.95
C GLY A 69 -4.03 8.64 -24.44
N GLN A 70 -3.09 9.43 -23.88
CA GLN A 70 -1.65 9.31 -24.15
C GLN A 70 -0.94 8.66 -22.96
N GLU A 71 0.18 7.97 -23.20
CA GLU A 71 1.01 7.41 -22.11
C GLU A 71 2.13 8.37 -21.64
N ASP A 72 2.40 9.44 -22.40
CA ASP A 72 3.47 10.39 -22.14
C ASP A 72 3.00 11.52 -21.21
N ASP A 73 3.48 11.48 -19.97
CA ASP A 73 3.17 12.46 -18.92
C ASP A 73 3.71 13.88 -19.17
N THR A 74 4.44 14.10 -20.27
CA THR A 74 4.95 15.40 -20.67
C THR A 74 4.07 16.14 -21.70
N VAL A 75 3.00 15.50 -22.19
CA VAL A 75 2.09 16.09 -23.20
C VAL A 75 0.92 16.79 -22.50
N LEU A 76 1.17 18.02 -22.02
CA LEU A 76 0.29 18.76 -21.10
C LEU A 76 -0.86 19.56 -21.75
N GLY A 77 -1.57 18.93 -22.70
CA GLY A 77 -2.68 19.54 -23.44
C GLY A 77 -3.97 19.73 -22.64
N GLY A 78 -4.08 19.20 -21.42
CA GLY A 78 -5.29 19.28 -20.60
C GLY A 78 -6.49 18.53 -21.18
N GLY A 79 -7.69 18.98 -20.82
CA GLY A 79 -8.95 18.44 -21.32
C GLY A 79 -9.56 17.30 -20.51
N ARG A 80 -8.91 16.87 -19.41
CA ARG A 80 -9.57 16.02 -18.41
C ARG A 80 -10.81 16.77 -17.88
N ALA A 81 -11.86 16.03 -17.54
CA ALA A 81 -13.04 16.54 -16.86
C ALA A 81 -13.19 15.85 -15.50
N LEU A 82 -13.54 16.61 -14.47
CA LEU A 82 -13.91 16.11 -13.14
C LEU A 82 -15.34 16.52 -12.87
N ASP A 83 -16.25 15.54 -12.83
CA ASP A 83 -17.65 15.77 -12.50
C ASP A 83 -17.85 15.68 -10.99
N THR A 84 -18.10 16.82 -10.36
CA THR A 84 -18.20 16.92 -8.90
C THR A 84 -19.60 17.36 -8.48
N GLU A 85 -19.86 17.33 -7.17
CA GLU A 85 -21.07 17.93 -6.62
C GLU A 85 -21.26 19.40 -7.03
N PHE A 86 -20.17 20.13 -7.26
CA PHE A 86 -20.15 21.55 -7.67
C PHE A 86 -20.38 21.77 -9.17
N GLY A 87 -20.32 20.72 -9.99
CA GLY A 87 -20.35 20.77 -11.46
C GLY A 87 -19.07 20.21 -12.08
N VAL A 88 -18.89 20.45 -13.38
CA VAL A 88 -17.79 19.86 -14.16
C VAL A 88 -16.61 20.81 -14.24
N PHE A 89 -15.46 20.38 -13.73
CA PHE A 89 -14.20 21.10 -13.91
C PHE A 89 -13.44 20.54 -15.11
N HIS A 90 -13.16 21.39 -16.10
CA HIS A 90 -12.21 21.10 -17.17
C HIS A 90 -10.78 21.53 -16.81
N MET A 91 -9.82 20.61 -16.89
CA MET A 91 -8.43 20.88 -16.55
C MET A 91 -7.73 21.59 -17.72
N PRO A 92 -7.15 22.79 -17.50
CA PRO A 92 -6.61 23.59 -18.59
C PRO A 92 -5.35 22.98 -19.19
N ASN A 93 -5.07 23.35 -20.43
CA ASN A 93 -3.78 23.15 -21.08
C ASN A 93 -2.71 23.99 -20.37
N ILE A 94 -1.67 23.34 -19.85
CA ILE A 94 -0.52 24.01 -19.20
C ILE A 94 0.78 23.82 -19.98
N SER A 95 0.69 23.38 -21.24
CA SER A 95 1.85 23.29 -22.10
C SER A 95 2.43 24.68 -22.44
N PRO A 96 3.64 24.76 -23.01
CA PRO A 96 4.25 26.02 -23.42
C PRO A 96 3.62 26.67 -24.65
N ASP A 97 2.49 26.14 -25.12
CA ASP A 97 1.75 26.76 -26.22
C ASP A 97 1.30 28.17 -25.86
N LYS A 98 1.46 29.10 -26.80
CA LYS A 98 1.20 30.53 -26.56
C LYS A 98 -0.26 30.91 -26.72
N ALA A 99 -1.04 30.16 -27.49
CA ALA A 99 -2.42 30.49 -27.79
C ALA A 99 -3.38 29.87 -26.77
N THR A 100 -3.16 28.60 -26.44
CA THR A 100 -4.04 27.75 -25.66
C THR A 100 -3.44 27.29 -24.33
N GLY A 101 -2.11 27.36 -24.18
CA GLY A 101 -1.37 27.00 -22.97
C GLY A 101 -0.88 28.21 -22.15
N ILE A 102 0.17 27.99 -21.37
CA ILE A 102 0.79 29.02 -20.49
C ILE A 102 2.01 29.70 -21.13
N GLY A 103 2.24 29.53 -22.43
CA GLY A 103 3.45 29.98 -23.12
C GLY A 103 3.75 31.49 -23.06
N ASN A 104 2.75 32.32 -22.70
CA ASN A 104 2.87 33.76 -22.53
C ASN A 104 2.93 34.21 -21.05
N TRP A 105 2.88 33.28 -20.11
CA TRP A 105 2.92 33.61 -18.69
C TRP A 105 4.35 33.96 -18.28
N THR A 106 4.51 34.90 -17.35
CA THR A 106 5.79 35.10 -16.67
C THR A 106 5.92 34.16 -15.48
N LEU A 107 7.15 33.98 -14.97
CA LEU A 107 7.39 33.22 -13.75
C LEU A 107 6.56 33.77 -12.57
N ASP A 108 6.44 35.10 -12.42
CA ASP A 108 5.63 35.72 -11.37
C ASP A 108 4.13 35.44 -11.53
N GLN A 109 3.63 35.37 -12.78
CA GLN A 109 2.23 35.05 -13.05
C GLN A 109 1.95 33.58 -12.77
N PHE A 110 2.86 32.68 -13.16
CA PHE A 110 2.79 31.27 -12.81
C PHE A 110 2.82 31.06 -11.30
N ASP A 111 3.70 31.77 -10.60
CA ASP A 111 3.81 31.71 -9.15
C ASP A 111 2.51 32.10 -8.43
N ARG A 112 1.92 33.23 -8.83
CA ARG A 112 0.64 33.69 -8.26
C ARG A 112 -0.51 32.76 -8.58
N ALA A 113 -0.55 32.19 -9.77
CA ALA A 113 -1.54 31.17 -10.10
C ALA A 113 -1.39 29.97 -9.17
N LEU A 114 -0.17 29.41 -9.10
CA LEU A 114 0.14 28.18 -8.38
C LEU A 114 -0.03 28.31 -6.87
N ARG A 115 0.45 29.39 -6.26
CA ARG A 115 0.51 29.55 -4.80
C ARG A 115 -0.57 30.46 -4.23
N GLU A 116 -1.34 31.15 -5.07
CA GLU A 116 -2.37 32.12 -4.61
C GLU A 116 -3.70 32.02 -5.38
N GLY A 117 -3.81 31.17 -6.40
CA GLY A 117 -5.03 31.03 -7.19
C GLY A 117 -5.37 32.30 -8.00
N VAL A 118 -4.35 33.07 -8.39
CA VAL A 118 -4.51 34.32 -9.15
C VAL A 118 -3.89 34.15 -10.54
N GLY A 119 -4.74 33.90 -11.55
CA GLY A 119 -4.31 33.82 -12.95
C GLY A 119 -4.04 35.19 -13.58
N PRO A 120 -3.32 35.23 -14.72
CA PRO A 120 -3.08 36.46 -15.46
C PRO A 120 -4.38 37.01 -16.07
N GLY A 121 -4.57 38.35 -16.03
CA GLY A 121 -5.76 39.00 -16.58
C GLY A 121 -5.97 40.45 -16.10
N GLY A 122 -6.97 41.13 -16.67
CA GLY A 122 -7.27 42.56 -16.43
C GLY A 122 -8.30 42.86 -15.33
N VAL A 123 -8.51 44.16 -15.08
CA VAL A 123 -9.28 44.73 -13.93
C VAL A 123 -10.79 44.42 -13.95
N LEU A 124 -11.40 44.36 -15.15
CA LEU A 124 -12.85 44.35 -15.35
C LEU A 124 -13.42 43.07 -15.98
N GLY A 125 -12.58 42.23 -16.60
CA GLY A 125 -12.95 40.84 -16.79
C GLY A 125 -13.14 40.20 -15.42
N ASP A 126 -13.76 39.03 -15.34
CA ASP A 126 -13.74 38.11 -14.21
C ASP A 126 -12.30 37.59 -13.96
N GLY A 127 -11.35 38.52 -13.81
CA GLY A 127 -9.93 38.37 -13.59
C GLY A 127 -9.71 37.11 -12.77
N ARG A 128 -8.94 36.20 -13.38
CA ARG A 128 -9.10 34.76 -13.25
C ARG A 128 -8.77 34.26 -11.84
N ASN A 129 -9.70 34.45 -10.91
CA ASN A 129 -9.68 33.70 -9.66
C ASN A 129 -9.80 32.23 -10.04
N LEU A 130 -8.73 31.48 -9.81
CA LEU A 130 -8.69 30.06 -10.11
C LEU A 130 -9.48 29.33 -9.03
N TYR A 131 -10.29 28.36 -9.44
CA TYR A 131 -11.08 27.59 -8.49
C TYR A 131 -10.16 26.74 -7.60
N PRO A 132 -10.50 26.54 -6.32
CA PRO A 132 -9.68 25.79 -5.37
C PRO A 132 -9.58 24.28 -5.67
N ALA A 133 -10.27 23.79 -6.70
CA ALA A 133 -9.96 22.49 -7.31
C ALA A 133 -8.50 22.43 -7.80
N PHE A 134 -7.91 23.59 -8.14
CA PHE A 134 -6.47 23.77 -8.22
C PHE A 134 -5.93 23.99 -6.79
N PRO A 135 -5.13 23.08 -6.22
CA PRO A 135 -4.87 23.04 -4.78
C PRO A 135 -3.80 24.06 -4.32
N TYR A 136 -4.01 25.34 -4.64
CA TYR A 136 -3.11 26.43 -4.29
C TYR A 136 -2.97 26.63 -2.76
N THR A 137 -3.94 26.17 -1.96
CA THR A 137 -3.85 26.12 -0.49
C THR A 137 -2.81 25.12 0.02
N SER A 138 -2.43 24.13 -0.79
CA SER A 138 -1.34 23.21 -0.54
C SER A 138 -0.04 23.74 -1.18
N TYR A 139 -0.07 24.07 -2.47
CA TYR A 139 1.10 24.56 -3.21
C TYR A 139 1.69 25.86 -2.68
N GLN A 140 0.95 26.68 -1.92
CA GLN A 140 1.51 27.85 -1.25
C GLN A 140 2.75 27.56 -0.38
N ARG A 141 2.94 26.30 0.03
CA ARG A 141 4.11 25.85 0.80
C ARG A 141 5.37 25.65 -0.04
N LEU A 142 5.25 25.53 -1.36
CA LEU A 142 6.38 25.34 -2.27
C LEU A 142 7.39 26.49 -2.16
N SER A 143 8.67 26.12 -2.17
CA SER A 143 9.78 27.07 -2.17
C SER A 143 9.82 27.88 -3.48
N GLY A 144 10.41 29.08 -3.47
CA GLY A 144 10.56 29.85 -4.70
C GLY A 144 11.47 29.17 -5.74
N GLU A 145 12.45 28.39 -5.28
CA GLU A 145 13.34 27.60 -6.13
C GLU A 145 12.58 26.47 -6.83
N ASP A 146 11.75 25.74 -6.10
CA ASP A 146 10.94 24.65 -6.68
C ASP A 146 9.90 25.17 -7.66
N VAL A 147 9.28 26.33 -7.38
CA VAL A 147 8.37 26.99 -8.33
C VAL A 147 9.10 27.42 -9.60
N ARG A 148 10.29 28.03 -9.48
CA ARG A 148 11.12 28.42 -10.64
C ARG A 148 11.49 27.20 -11.47
N ASP A 149 11.97 26.14 -10.82
CA ASP A 149 12.45 24.94 -11.49
C ASP A 149 11.30 24.18 -12.16
N LEU A 150 10.14 24.09 -11.49
CA LEU A 150 8.91 23.53 -12.05
C LEU A 150 8.45 24.32 -13.28
N TYR A 151 8.40 25.64 -13.20
CA TYR A 151 8.05 26.51 -14.32
C TYR A 151 9.01 26.30 -15.50
N ALA A 152 10.32 26.34 -15.24
CA ALA A 152 11.33 26.11 -16.28
C ALA A 152 11.20 24.72 -16.92
N TYR A 153 10.92 23.69 -16.12
CA TYR A 153 10.67 22.33 -16.60
C TYR A 153 9.45 22.27 -17.51
N ILE A 154 8.29 22.79 -17.10
CA ILE A 154 7.08 22.82 -17.92
C ILE A 154 7.34 23.58 -19.23
N MET A 155 8.00 24.75 -19.15
CA MET A 155 8.33 25.58 -20.31
C MET A 155 9.34 24.95 -21.28
N SER A 156 10.04 23.89 -20.86
CA SER A 156 10.93 23.10 -21.72
C SER A 156 10.23 21.99 -22.51
N LEU A 157 8.97 21.68 -22.16
CA LEU A 157 8.21 20.59 -22.79
C LEU A 157 7.66 20.99 -24.16
N LYS A 158 7.11 20.00 -24.87
CA LYS A 158 6.50 20.21 -26.18
C LYS A 158 5.21 21.05 -26.04
N PRO A 159 5.06 22.15 -26.81
CA PRO A 159 3.79 22.86 -26.92
C PRO A 159 2.69 21.95 -27.47
N VAL A 160 1.50 22.04 -26.90
CA VAL A 160 0.31 21.34 -27.36
C VAL A 160 -0.76 22.38 -27.66
N ASP A 161 -1.19 22.47 -28.92
CA ASP A 161 -2.31 23.33 -29.32
C ASP A 161 -3.62 22.58 -29.01
N ASN A 162 -4.25 22.94 -27.89
CA ASN A 162 -5.51 22.35 -27.47
C ASN A 162 -6.30 23.37 -26.63
N PRO A 163 -7.32 24.03 -27.20
CA PRO A 163 -8.23 24.86 -26.44
C PRO A 163 -9.12 23.98 -25.56
N VAL A 164 -9.16 24.28 -24.26
CA VAL A 164 -10.03 23.59 -23.30
C VAL A 164 -11.16 24.54 -22.91
N ASP A 165 -12.39 24.03 -22.88
CA ASP A 165 -13.57 24.79 -22.48
C ASP A 165 -13.51 25.25 -21.01
N ASP A 166 -14.25 26.32 -20.68
CA ASP A 166 -14.36 26.79 -19.29
C ASP A 166 -15.22 25.83 -18.44
N HIS A 167 -15.07 25.87 -17.13
CA HIS A 167 -15.78 24.98 -16.21
C HIS A 167 -17.32 25.15 -16.28
N GLU A 168 -18.04 24.03 -16.23
CA GLU A 168 -19.51 24.00 -16.19
C GLU A 168 -20.01 23.83 -14.75
N LEU A 169 -19.91 24.90 -13.96
CA LEU A 169 -20.26 24.86 -12.54
C LEU A 169 -21.73 25.22 -12.29
N LYS A 170 -22.31 24.62 -11.25
CA LYS A 170 -23.68 24.89 -10.80
C LYS A 170 -23.74 26.25 -10.09
N PHE A 171 -24.87 26.93 -10.15
CA PHE A 171 -25.09 28.11 -9.31
C PHE A 171 -25.09 27.71 -7.82
N PRO A 172 -24.45 28.48 -6.92
CA PRO A 172 -23.77 29.76 -7.14
C PRO A 172 -22.27 29.67 -7.45
N TYR A 173 -21.70 28.47 -7.61
CA TYR A 173 -20.27 28.24 -7.79
C TYR A 173 -19.72 28.75 -9.11
N ASN A 174 -20.57 28.91 -10.14
CA ASN A 174 -20.21 29.58 -11.39
C ASN A 174 -19.89 31.08 -11.25
N LEU A 175 -20.22 31.70 -10.12
CA LEU A 175 -19.87 33.10 -9.84
C LEU A 175 -18.40 33.19 -9.39
N ARG A 176 -17.48 33.34 -10.36
CA ARG A 176 -16.01 33.42 -10.16
C ARG A 176 -15.56 34.48 -9.14
N ARG A 177 -16.37 35.50 -8.84
CA ARG A 177 -16.11 36.48 -7.76
C ARG A 177 -16.23 35.89 -6.36
N GLY A 178 -17.08 34.88 -6.17
CA GLY A 178 -17.21 34.15 -4.90
C GLY A 178 -15.91 33.45 -4.48
N VAL A 179 -15.08 33.05 -5.45
CA VAL A 179 -13.75 32.48 -5.19
C VAL A 179 -12.83 33.47 -4.47
N GLY A 180 -12.98 34.78 -4.69
CA GLY A 180 -12.20 35.78 -3.94
C GLY A 180 -12.55 35.79 -2.45
N VAL A 181 -13.81 35.57 -2.08
CA VAL A 181 -14.22 35.38 -0.67
C VAL A 181 -13.64 34.09 -0.12
N TRP A 182 -13.71 33.00 -0.90
CA TRP A 182 -13.14 31.71 -0.52
C TRP A 182 -11.64 31.85 -0.22
N ARG A 183 -10.89 32.53 -1.11
CA ARG A 183 -9.46 32.77 -0.93
C ARG A 183 -9.18 33.54 0.36
N LEU A 184 -9.92 34.62 0.63
CA LEU A 184 -9.76 35.39 1.88
C LEU A 184 -10.03 34.56 3.14
N ALA A 185 -10.91 33.56 3.06
CA ALA A 185 -11.27 32.71 4.20
C ALA A 185 -10.30 31.54 4.42
N PHE A 186 -9.75 30.96 3.35
CA PHE A 186 -9.07 29.66 3.42
C PHE A 186 -7.61 29.67 2.94
N LEU A 187 -7.16 30.72 2.26
CA LEU A 187 -5.74 30.89 1.96
C LEU A 187 -5.07 31.61 3.13
N ASP A 188 -4.51 30.82 4.05
CA ASP A 188 -3.88 31.30 5.28
C ASP A 188 -2.51 31.96 5.08
N GLY A 189 -1.94 31.85 3.87
CA GLY A 189 -0.63 32.39 3.54
C GLY A 189 0.52 31.67 4.26
N GLN A 190 0.27 30.50 4.87
CA GLN A 190 1.28 29.74 5.59
C GLN A 190 2.34 29.24 4.62
N ARG A 191 3.58 29.72 4.86
CA ARG A 191 4.76 29.38 4.06
C ARG A 191 5.53 28.25 4.75
N GLY A 192 6.02 27.30 3.95
CA GLY A 192 6.87 26.23 4.43
C GLY A 192 6.20 25.33 5.48
N VAL A 193 7.00 24.91 6.45
CA VAL A 193 6.76 23.77 7.33
C VAL A 193 6.56 24.27 8.77
N GLN A 194 5.42 23.98 9.43
CA GLN A 194 4.98 24.74 10.61
C GLN A 194 4.49 23.90 11.80
N GLY A 195 4.32 22.59 11.66
CA GLY A 195 3.89 21.73 12.77
C GLY A 195 4.97 21.53 13.84
N PRO A 196 4.63 21.13 15.08
CA PRO A 196 5.63 20.59 16.00
C PRO A 196 6.28 19.34 15.40
N VAL A 197 7.59 19.16 15.65
CA VAL A 197 8.28 17.90 15.32
C VAL A 197 8.15 16.96 16.52
N PRO A 198 7.74 15.70 16.32
CA PRO A 198 7.74 14.70 17.39
C PRO A 198 9.12 14.54 18.04
N GLU A 199 9.15 14.14 19.30
CA GLU A 199 10.42 13.79 19.95
C GLU A 199 11.00 12.51 19.35
N GLY A 200 12.32 12.47 19.16
CA GLY A 200 13.02 11.26 18.71
C GLY A 200 12.97 10.96 17.21
N VAL A 201 12.39 11.85 16.38
CA VAL A 201 12.44 11.72 14.90
C VAL A 201 13.53 12.60 14.30
N ASP A 202 14.07 12.18 13.15
CA ASP A 202 14.98 13.01 12.38
C ASP A 202 14.24 14.26 11.88
N VAL A 203 14.67 15.42 12.37
CA VAL A 203 14.03 16.71 12.09
C VAL A 203 14.07 17.04 10.61
N ALA A 204 15.21 16.84 9.94
CA ALA A 204 15.35 17.20 8.53
C ALA A 204 14.46 16.33 7.64
N GLN A 205 14.43 15.03 7.92
CA GLN A 205 13.60 14.07 7.20
C GLN A 205 12.11 14.33 7.45
N TYR A 206 11.72 14.59 8.70
CA TYR A 206 10.32 14.92 9.04
C TYR A 206 9.86 16.19 8.31
N ARG A 207 10.69 17.24 8.31
CA ARG A 207 10.37 18.50 7.63
C ARG A 207 10.30 18.36 6.11
N ARG A 208 11.15 17.51 5.52
CA ARG A 208 11.05 17.15 4.10
C ARG A 208 9.74 16.42 3.80
N GLY A 209 9.34 15.49 4.67
CA GLY A 209 8.06 14.78 4.55
C GLY A 209 6.86 15.71 4.65
N GLU A 210 6.85 16.60 5.64
CA GLU A 210 5.81 17.61 5.81
C GLU A 210 5.70 18.50 4.56
N TYR A 211 6.83 18.97 4.03
CA TYR A 211 6.87 19.76 2.78
C TYR A 211 6.24 19.01 1.59
N LEU A 212 6.57 17.73 1.43
CA LEU A 212 6.07 16.92 0.32
C LEU A 212 4.60 16.54 0.50
N VAL A 213 4.14 16.22 1.71
CA VAL A 213 2.76 15.75 1.95
C VAL A 213 1.77 16.92 2.03
N GLU A 214 2.13 18.00 2.72
CA GLU A 214 1.29 19.20 2.90
C GLU A 214 1.36 20.18 1.72
N GLY A 215 2.46 20.13 0.98
CA GLY A 215 2.78 21.03 -0.12
C GLY A 215 2.59 20.36 -1.47
N ALA A 216 3.69 19.78 -1.98
CA ALA A 216 3.74 19.25 -3.34
C ALA A 216 2.67 18.18 -3.59
N GLY A 217 2.68 17.08 -2.83
CA GLY A 217 1.78 15.95 -3.00
C GLY A 217 0.35 16.15 -2.49
N HIS A 218 0.06 17.32 -1.89
CA HIS A 218 -1.30 17.79 -1.54
C HIS A 218 -2.23 16.71 -0.97
N CYS A 219 -1.71 15.78 -0.16
CA CYS A 219 -2.39 14.51 0.13
C CYS A 219 -3.71 14.72 0.90
N ALA A 220 -3.78 15.82 1.66
CA ALA A 220 -4.96 16.23 2.39
C ALA A 220 -6.14 16.60 1.47
N GLU A 221 -5.91 16.92 0.21
CA GLU A 221 -6.97 17.34 -0.71
C GLU A 221 -7.89 16.17 -1.07
N CYS A 222 -7.36 14.95 -1.17
CA CYS A 222 -8.18 13.74 -1.35
C CYS A 222 -8.48 13.06 0.00
N HIS A 223 -7.48 12.95 0.88
CA HIS A 223 -7.62 12.20 2.12
C HIS A 223 -8.24 12.99 3.28
N SER A 224 -9.00 14.06 3.04
CA SER A 224 -9.72 14.77 4.11
C SER A 224 -11.17 15.03 3.73
N PRO A 225 -12.08 15.12 4.71
CA PRO A 225 -13.46 15.49 4.42
C PRO A 225 -13.55 16.96 4.02
N ARG A 226 -14.50 17.25 3.15
CA ARG A 226 -14.80 18.60 2.67
C ARG A 226 -16.04 19.16 3.38
N ALA A 227 -15.99 20.43 3.75
CA ALA A 227 -17.16 21.18 4.20
C ALA A 227 -17.96 21.69 2.99
N PHE A 228 -19.12 22.32 3.25
CA PHE A 228 -20.01 22.86 2.22
C PHE A 228 -19.35 23.81 1.19
N MET A 229 -18.28 24.51 1.58
CA MET A 229 -17.52 25.40 0.70
C MET A 229 -16.37 24.70 -0.03
N GLY A 230 -16.26 23.36 0.04
CA GLY A 230 -15.19 22.58 -0.57
C GLY A 230 -13.83 22.66 0.15
N ASN A 231 -13.74 23.38 1.28
CA ASN A 231 -12.50 23.46 2.06
C ASN A 231 -12.29 22.19 2.90
N VAL A 232 -11.02 21.83 3.14
CA VAL A 232 -10.65 20.78 4.09
C VAL A 232 -11.12 21.16 5.49
N VAL A 233 -11.73 20.20 6.21
CA VAL A 233 -12.07 20.36 7.62
C VAL A 233 -10.80 20.21 8.45
N GLY A 234 -10.30 21.30 9.05
CA GLY A 234 -8.99 21.35 9.68
C GLY A 234 -8.74 20.27 10.75
N GLY A 235 -9.71 20.02 11.63
CA GLY A 235 -9.61 18.99 12.68
C GLY A 235 -9.76 17.54 12.19
N GLN A 236 -10.00 17.34 10.89
CA GLN A 236 -10.18 16.03 10.26
C GLN A 236 -9.25 15.85 9.06
N ARG A 237 -8.16 16.61 9.02
CA ARG A 237 -7.13 16.48 7.97
C ARG A 237 -6.63 15.02 7.96
N TYR A 238 -6.51 14.44 6.76
CA TYR A 238 -6.09 13.05 6.54
C TYR A 238 -7.07 11.95 6.98
N ALA A 239 -8.24 12.30 7.53
CA ALA A 239 -9.23 11.35 8.05
C ALA A 239 -10.12 10.68 6.97
N GLY A 240 -9.71 10.74 5.71
CA GLY A 240 -10.46 10.23 4.55
C GLY A 240 -11.69 11.07 4.21
N GLY A 241 -12.50 10.62 3.25
CA GLY A 241 -13.72 11.33 2.86
C GLY A 241 -14.39 10.74 1.62
N PRO A 242 -15.65 11.10 1.34
CA PRO A 242 -16.29 10.69 0.09
C PRO A 242 -15.51 11.23 -1.10
N ASN A 243 -15.38 10.43 -2.16
CA ASN A 243 -14.85 10.91 -3.44
C ASN A 243 -15.81 12.00 -3.98
N PRO A 244 -15.31 13.19 -4.38
CA PRO A 244 -16.13 14.26 -4.96
C PRO A 244 -16.98 13.85 -6.18
N GLU A 245 -16.55 12.83 -6.92
CA GLU A 245 -17.27 12.26 -8.09
C GLU A 245 -18.37 11.27 -7.68
N GLY A 246 -18.51 10.98 -6.37
CA GLY A 246 -19.55 10.08 -5.83
C GLY A 246 -19.30 8.59 -6.03
N THR A 247 -18.12 8.22 -6.54
CA THR A 247 -17.77 6.84 -6.94
C THR A 247 -17.19 5.99 -5.81
N GLY A 248 -16.91 6.57 -4.64
CA GLY A 248 -16.28 5.84 -3.56
C GLY A 248 -15.86 6.71 -2.37
N TYR A 249 -14.81 6.27 -1.69
CA TYR A 249 -14.32 6.89 -0.46
C TYR A 249 -12.79 6.84 -0.40
N PHE A 250 -12.16 7.99 -0.15
CA PHE A 250 -10.74 8.08 0.13
C PHE A 250 -10.47 7.61 1.57
N PRO A 251 -9.52 6.69 1.79
CA PRO A 251 -9.29 6.12 3.12
C PRO A 251 -8.66 7.13 4.08
N ASN A 252 -8.83 6.87 5.37
CA ASN A 252 -8.09 7.54 6.44
C ASN A 252 -6.60 7.16 6.34
N ILE A 253 -5.71 8.15 6.29
CA ILE A 253 -4.24 7.96 6.24
C ILE A 253 -3.52 8.53 7.47
N THR A 254 -4.26 8.78 8.55
CA THR A 254 -3.66 9.07 9.87
C THR A 254 -3.17 7.77 10.54
N PRO A 255 -2.26 7.83 11.54
CA PRO A 255 -1.78 6.65 12.25
C PRO A 255 -2.81 6.06 13.24
N ASP A 256 -4.10 6.27 13.00
CA ASP A 256 -5.21 5.65 13.72
C ASP A 256 -5.48 4.22 13.21
N GLU A 257 -6.07 3.35 14.03
CA GLU A 257 -6.43 1.98 13.64
C GLU A 257 -7.47 1.92 12.51
N THR A 258 -8.31 2.96 12.38
CA THR A 258 -9.23 3.12 11.24
C THR A 258 -8.53 3.59 9.95
N GLY A 259 -7.24 3.94 10.02
CA GLY A 259 -6.40 4.36 8.91
C GLY A 259 -5.16 3.48 8.73
N ILE A 260 -3.97 4.09 8.78
CA ILE A 260 -2.67 3.42 8.58
C ILE A 260 -1.96 3.09 9.91
N GLY A 261 -2.68 3.02 11.03
CA GLY A 261 -2.12 2.80 12.36
C GLY A 261 -1.24 1.55 12.48
N PHE A 262 -1.62 0.46 11.81
CA PHE A 262 -0.85 -0.79 11.79
C PHE A 262 0.35 -0.78 10.83
N TRP A 263 0.46 0.24 9.96
CA TRP A 263 1.54 0.29 8.98
C TRP A 263 2.78 0.89 9.61
N SER A 264 3.92 0.22 9.42
CA SER A 264 5.23 0.79 9.75
C SER A 264 5.61 1.90 8.77
N VAL A 265 6.58 2.76 9.12
CA VAL A 265 7.15 3.75 8.18
C VAL A 265 7.63 3.07 6.89
N ALA A 266 8.27 1.91 7.01
CA ALA A 266 8.71 1.13 5.86
C ALA A 266 7.54 0.63 5.00
N SER A 267 6.43 0.21 5.63
CA SER A 267 5.21 -0.21 4.93
C SER A 267 4.59 0.93 4.14
N ILE A 268 4.50 2.13 4.72
CA ILE A 268 3.98 3.32 4.05
C ILE A 268 4.89 3.68 2.87
N GLY A 269 6.21 3.69 3.07
CA GLY A 269 7.17 3.95 2.01
C GLY A 269 7.09 2.92 0.86
N ASN A 270 6.98 1.64 1.19
CA ASN A 270 6.82 0.58 0.19
C ASN A 270 5.50 0.72 -0.59
N TYR A 271 4.41 1.11 0.08
CA TYR A 271 3.15 1.37 -0.62
C TYR A 271 3.28 2.54 -1.59
N LEU A 272 3.85 3.67 -1.15
CA LEU A 272 4.08 4.83 -2.03
C LEU A 272 5.04 4.52 -3.19
N HIS A 273 5.95 3.56 -3.02
CA HIS A 273 6.88 3.16 -4.08
C HIS A 273 6.32 2.10 -5.04
N SER A 274 5.54 1.13 -4.55
CA SER A 274 5.10 -0.05 -5.32
C SER A 274 3.61 -0.10 -5.62
N GLY A 275 2.80 0.67 -4.90
CA GLY A 275 1.35 0.58 -4.89
C GLY A 275 0.79 -0.63 -4.16
N VAL A 276 1.61 -1.49 -3.54
CA VAL A 276 1.13 -2.71 -2.87
C VAL A 276 1.17 -2.53 -1.36
N SER A 277 0.00 -2.66 -0.73
CA SER A 277 -0.17 -2.53 0.73
C SER A 277 0.45 -3.73 1.48
N PRO A 278 0.66 -3.65 2.80
CA PRO A 278 1.23 -4.75 3.59
C PRO A 278 0.45 -6.06 3.51
N ILE A 279 -0.85 -5.99 3.23
CA ILE A 279 -1.73 -7.16 3.05
C ILE A 279 -1.82 -7.62 1.59
N GLY A 280 -0.94 -7.13 0.71
CA GLY A 280 -0.84 -7.56 -0.69
C GLY A 280 -1.90 -6.98 -1.62
N ARG A 281 -2.69 -6.00 -1.18
CA ARG A 281 -3.65 -5.30 -2.06
C ARG A 281 -2.95 -4.21 -2.84
N ALA A 282 -3.06 -4.25 -4.17
CA ALA A 282 -2.59 -3.20 -5.05
C ALA A 282 -3.50 -1.96 -4.99
N SER A 283 -2.92 -0.78 -5.22
CA SER A 283 -3.62 0.49 -5.40
C SER A 283 -4.46 0.45 -6.67
N ASP A 284 -5.63 1.08 -6.63
CA ASP A 284 -6.56 1.19 -7.75
C ASP A 284 -7.10 2.63 -7.85
N GLY A 285 -7.82 2.93 -8.94
CA GLY A 285 -8.46 4.22 -9.17
C GLY A 285 -7.46 5.39 -9.16
N ASP A 286 -7.85 6.49 -8.53
CA ASP A 286 -7.05 7.72 -8.44
C ASP A 286 -5.70 7.46 -7.76
N MET A 287 -5.67 6.63 -6.71
CA MET A 287 -4.43 6.33 -6.01
C MET A 287 -3.43 5.60 -6.89
N ALA A 288 -3.87 4.74 -7.83
CA ALA A 288 -2.95 4.10 -8.77
C ALA A 288 -2.25 5.13 -9.68
N GLN A 289 -2.92 6.24 -10.03
CA GLN A 289 -2.31 7.34 -10.80
C GLN A 289 -1.27 8.08 -9.96
N VAL A 290 -1.59 8.38 -8.69
CA VAL A 290 -0.65 8.97 -7.74
C VAL A 290 0.58 8.06 -7.56
N ILE A 291 0.38 6.74 -7.44
CA ILE A 291 1.48 5.77 -7.31
C ILE A 291 2.42 5.78 -8.53
N LYS A 292 1.91 6.00 -9.74
CA LYS A 292 2.78 6.14 -10.93
C LYS A 292 3.77 7.30 -10.75
N ASN A 293 3.38 8.37 -10.06
CA ASN A 293 4.25 9.50 -9.79
C ASN A 293 5.16 9.26 -8.60
N THR A 294 4.62 8.83 -7.46
CA THR A 294 5.41 8.61 -6.24
C THR A 294 6.45 7.50 -6.42
N SER A 295 6.15 6.44 -7.18
CA SER A 295 7.11 5.36 -7.49
C SER A 295 8.40 5.83 -8.19
N ARG A 296 8.34 7.01 -8.83
CA ARG A 296 9.46 7.63 -9.56
C ARG A 296 10.18 8.71 -8.75
N LEU A 297 9.74 9.01 -7.53
CA LEU A 297 10.42 9.94 -6.64
C LEU A 297 11.69 9.31 -6.04
N PRO A 298 12.66 10.14 -5.61
CA PRO A 298 13.80 9.66 -4.83
C PRO A 298 13.33 8.88 -3.59
N LEU A 299 14.02 7.77 -3.28
CA LEU A 299 13.64 6.94 -2.13
C LEU A 299 13.77 7.70 -0.79
N GLU A 300 14.67 8.69 -0.68
CA GLU A 300 14.71 9.56 0.50
C GLU A 300 13.41 10.36 0.70
N ASP A 301 12.80 10.83 -0.39
CA ASP A 301 11.55 11.60 -0.35
C ASP A 301 10.38 10.71 0.02
N ILE A 302 10.30 9.50 -0.56
CA ILE A 302 9.31 8.50 -0.16
C ILE A 302 9.38 8.16 1.33
N ARG A 303 10.59 7.95 1.86
CA ARG A 303 10.79 7.68 3.28
C ARG A 303 10.42 8.89 4.14
N ALA A 304 10.71 10.11 3.68
CA ALA A 304 10.34 11.34 4.38
C ALA A 304 8.82 11.49 4.46
N MET A 305 8.11 11.31 3.34
CA MET A 305 6.64 11.31 3.30
C MET A 305 6.05 10.27 4.26
N ALA A 306 6.59 9.04 4.24
CA ALA A 306 6.18 7.97 5.13
C ALA A 306 6.41 8.28 6.61
N LEU A 307 7.56 8.88 6.95
CA LEU A 307 7.88 9.29 8.31
C LEU A 307 6.89 10.36 8.81
N TYR A 308 6.58 11.36 7.97
CA TYR A 308 5.64 12.41 8.31
C TYR A 308 4.23 11.87 8.53
N LEU A 309 3.69 11.09 7.58
CA LEU A 309 2.36 10.47 7.68
C LEU A 309 2.22 9.57 8.92
N LYS A 310 3.29 8.91 9.36
CA LYS A 310 3.24 8.08 10.58
C LYS A 310 3.07 8.90 11.87
N HIS A 311 3.33 10.20 11.81
CA HIS A 311 3.36 11.09 12.98
C HIS A 311 2.35 12.24 12.92
N VAL A 312 1.50 12.30 11.89
CA VAL A 312 0.37 13.24 11.91
C VAL A 312 -0.59 12.88 13.05
N PRO A 313 -1.37 13.83 13.59
CA PRO A 313 -2.38 13.53 14.59
C PRO A 313 -3.34 12.42 14.12
N ALA A 314 -3.55 11.40 14.96
CA ALA A 314 -4.51 10.33 14.70
C ALA A 314 -5.94 10.88 14.72
N VAL A 315 -6.77 10.44 13.77
CA VAL A 315 -8.19 10.75 13.74
C VAL A 315 -8.96 9.44 13.60
N ASP A 316 -9.76 9.09 14.59
CA ASP A 316 -10.69 7.96 14.51
C ASP A 316 -11.82 8.29 13.54
N ARG A 317 -11.77 7.69 12.35
CA ARG A 317 -12.79 7.84 11.32
C ARG A 317 -12.79 6.67 10.37
N ARG A 318 -13.62 5.68 10.68
CA ARG A 318 -13.86 4.50 9.84
C ARG A 318 -14.52 4.89 8.52
N ALA A 319 -13.96 4.41 7.40
CA ALA A 319 -14.64 4.50 6.10
C ALA A 319 -15.90 3.62 6.08
N PRO A 320 -16.93 3.97 5.29
CA PRO A 320 -18.12 3.14 5.14
C PRO A 320 -17.77 1.69 4.76
N ASN A 321 -18.48 0.73 5.34
CA ASN A 321 -18.32 -0.71 5.09
C ASN A 321 -16.96 -1.33 5.48
N MET A 322 -16.09 -0.59 6.18
CA MET A 322 -14.90 -1.19 6.81
C MET A 322 -15.26 -1.84 8.14
N PRO A 323 -14.61 -2.95 8.53
CA PRO A 323 -14.84 -3.59 9.82
C PRO A 323 -14.47 -2.64 10.96
N GLU A 324 -15.14 -2.81 12.10
CA GLU A 324 -14.77 -2.11 13.33
C GLU A 324 -13.40 -2.60 13.81
N PRO A 325 -12.46 -1.69 14.14
CA PRO A 325 -11.23 -2.09 14.81
C PRO A 325 -11.55 -2.82 16.11
N ASN A 326 -10.78 -3.88 16.41
CA ASN A 326 -10.94 -4.60 17.67
C ASN A 326 -10.28 -3.81 18.81
N LEU A 327 -10.99 -2.80 19.33
CA LEU A 327 -10.55 -1.96 20.45
C LEU A 327 -10.63 -2.67 21.83
N THR A 328 -10.79 -3.99 21.86
CA THR A 328 -10.92 -4.72 23.12
C THR A 328 -9.56 -5.22 23.60
N ASP A 329 -9.41 -5.34 24.93
CA ASP A 329 -8.20 -5.87 25.56
C ASP A 329 -7.93 -7.36 25.23
N SER A 330 -8.84 -8.00 24.48
CA SER A 330 -8.80 -9.41 24.09
C SER A 330 -8.85 -9.57 22.57
N VAL A 331 -8.13 -10.53 22.00
CA VAL A 331 -8.24 -10.83 20.57
C VAL A 331 -9.60 -11.45 20.28
N VAL A 332 -10.49 -10.71 19.60
CA VAL A 332 -11.77 -11.21 19.09
C VAL A 332 -11.58 -11.53 17.62
N MET A 333 -11.61 -12.81 17.26
CA MET A 333 -11.52 -13.25 15.87
C MET A 333 -12.88 -13.05 15.18
N LEU A 334 -12.89 -12.58 13.93
CA LEU A 334 -14.09 -12.48 13.12
C LEU A 334 -14.73 -13.88 12.95
N GLU A 335 -16.04 -14.00 13.18
CA GLU A 335 -16.77 -15.29 13.15
C GLU A 335 -16.55 -16.07 11.84
N ASN A 336 -16.40 -15.38 10.72
CA ASN A 336 -16.24 -15.99 9.39
C ASN A 336 -14.79 -16.39 9.05
N ALA A 337 -13.78 -15.89 9.76
CA ALA A 337 -12.38 -16.24 9.50
C ALA A 337 -12.05 -17.70 9.89
N VAL A 338 -12.91 -18.34 10.68
CA VAL A 338 -12.72 -19.70 11.19
C VAL A 338 -13.00 -20.78 10.12
N HIS A 339 -13.65 -20.43 9.00
CA HIS A 339 -14.22 -21.43 8.07
C HIS A 339 -13.51 -21.57 6.71
N GLU A 340 -12.60 -20.67 6.32
CA GLU A 340 -11.87 -20.79 5.05
C GLU A 340 -10.60 -21.64 5.26
N LYS A 341 -10.57 -22.85 4.68
CA LYS A 341 -9.33 -23.64 4.61
C LYS A 341 -8.33 -22.90 3.72
N PRO A 342 -7.06 -22.74 4.15
CA PRO A 342 -6.05 -22.11 3.32
C PRO A 342 -5.87 -22.90 2.01
N ASN A 343 -5.71 -22.19 0.90
CA ASN A 343 -5.42 -22.80 -0.39
C ASN A 343 -3.96 -23.30 -0.41
N LEU A 344 -3.76 -24.55 -0.01
CA LEU A 344 -2.46 -25.18 -0.02
C LEU A 344 -2.09 -25.65 -1.44
N PRO A 345 -0.81 -25.59 -1.83
CA PRO A 345 -0.37 -25.96 -3.17
C PRO A 345 -0.43 -27.49 -3.35
N THR A 346 -1.53 -28.01 -3.88
CA THR A 346 -1.70 -29.44 -4.21
C THR A 346 -1.65 -29.66 -5.72
N SER A 347 -1.05 -30.77 -6.16
CA SER A 347 -1.15 -31.21 -7.55
C SER A 347 -2.53 -31.80 -7.83
N PRO A 348 -3.05 -31.71 -9.07
CA PRO A 348 -4.26 -32.43 -9.44
C PRO A 348 -4.02 -33.94 -9.29
N ALA A 349 -5.04 -34.70 -8.86
CA ALA A 349 -4.93 -36.15 -8.67
C ALA A 349 -4.48 -36.89 -9.95
N SER A 350 -4.73 -36.33 -11.14
CA SER A 350 -4.26 -36.88 -12.42
C SER A 350 -2.73 -36.83 -12.61
N ALA A 351 -2.02 -35.96 -11.88
CA ALA A 351 -0.57 -35.86 -11.93
C ALA A 351 0.17 -36.88 -11.05
N ILE A 352 -0.55 -37.60 -10.18
CA ILE A 352 0.04 -38.51 -9.20
C ILE A 352 -0.08 -39.96 -9.69
N SER A 353 0.93 -40.47 -10.38
CA SER A 353 0.97 -41.84 -10.90
C SER A 353 1.86 -42.76 -10.07
N GLU A 354 1.76 -44.06 -10.31
CA GLU A 354 2.72 -45.02 -9.78
C GLU A 354 4.15 -44.64 -10.22
N GLY A 355 5.10 -44.72 -9.29
CA GLY A 355 6.49 -44.29 -9.49
C GLY A 355 6.75 -42.80 -9.25
N THR A 356 5.72 -41.96 -9.14
CA THR A 356 5.89 -40.53 -8.89
C THR A 356 6.38 -40.25 -7.48
N GLU A 357 7.36 -39.35 -7.33
CA GLU A 357 7.68 -38.72 -6.05
C GLU A 357 6.74 -37.55 -5.79
N ALA A 358 6.20 -37.49 -4.58
CA ALA A 358 5.30 -36.44 -4.15
C ALA A 358 5.66 -35.99 -2.74
N THR A 359 5.47 -34.69 -2.47
CA THR A 359 5.59 -34.13 -1.14
C THR A 359 4.21 -33.99 -0.52
N VAL A 360 4.09 -34.41 0.74
CA VAL A 360 2.87 -34.25 1.54
C VAL A 360 2.65 -32.77 1.83
N VAL A 361 1.47 -32.26 1.47
CA VAL A 361 1.12 -30.84 1.59
C VAL A 361 0.46 -30.57 2.93
N ALA A 362 -0.50 -31.40 3.32
CA ALA A 362 -1.18 -31.33 4.61
C ALA A 362 -1.02 -32.66 5.36
N SER A 363 -1.06 -32.62 6.70
CA SER A 363 -0.98 -33.83 7.49
C SER A 363 -2.10 -34.81 7.13
N LYS A 364 -1.74 -36.03 6.71
CA LYS A 364 -2.69 -37.05 6.24
C LYS A 364 -2.54 -38.36 6.98
N ASN A 365 -3.68 -38.97 7.27
CA ASN A 365 -3.77 -40.25 7.94
C ASN A 365 -3.26 -41.38 7.03
N VAL A 366 -2.68 -42.40 7.66
CA VAL A 366 -2.11 -43.57 7.00
C VAL A 366 -2.55 -44.86 7.66
N TRP A 367 -2.60 -45.92 6.86
CA TRP A 367 -2.98 -47.28 7.27
C TRP A 367 -1.99 -48.30 6.70
N LEU A 368 -1.87 -49.45 7.34
CA LEU A 368 -1.09 -50.59 6.82
C LEU A 368 -1.82 -51.31 5.68
N ASP A 369 -3.15 -51.24 5.68
CA ASP A 369 -4.02 -51.89 4.68
C ASP A 369 -4.88 -50.87 3.93
N GLU A 370 -5.10 -51.14 2.65
CA GLU A 370 -5.89 -50.30 1.75
C GLU A 370 -7.34 -50.10 2.22
N SER A 371 -7.93 -51.11 2.84
CA SER A 371 -9.32 -51.09 3.34
C SER A 371 -9.51 -50.13 4.52
N GLY A 372 -8.43 -49.69 5.17
CA GLY A 372 -8.48 -48.68 6.23
C GLY A 372 -8.92 -47.31 5.73
N ILE A 373 -8.67 -46.98 4.45
CA ILE A 373 -9.05 -45.68 3.87
C ILE A 373 -10.57 -45.62 3.70
N GLY A 374 -11.23 -44.82 4.54
CA GLY A 374 -12.70 -44.70 4.58
C GLY A 374 -13.40 -45.89 5.24
N GLY A 375 -12.64 -46.81 5.86
CA GLY A 375 -13.15 -47.92 6.65
C GLY A 375 -13.33 -47.57 8.13
N SER A 376 -13.59 -48.59 8.95
CA SER A 376 -13.73 -48.46 10.41
C SER A 376 -12.40 -48.61 11.17
N THR A 377 -11.33 -49.02 10.50
CA THR A 377 -10.01 -49.18 11.11
C THR A 377 -9.44 -47.80 11.45
N PRO A 378 -9.07 -47.53 12.71
CA PRO A 378 -8.42 -46.28 13.10
C PRO A 378 -7.14 -46.03 12.28
N GLU A 379 -6.74 -44.77 12.14
CA GLU A 379 -5.45 -44.47 11.51
C GLU A 379 -4.29 -45.07 12.33
N GLN A 380 -3.30 -45.60 11.63
CA GLN A 380 -2.13 -46.25 12.22
C GLN A 380 -0.90 -45.33 12.17
N GLY A 381 -1.13 -44.07 11.85
CA GLY A 381 -0.13 -43.02 11.83
C GLY A 381 -0.58 -41.82 11.01
N LYS A 382 0.34 -40.86 10.87
CA LYS A 382 0.17 -39.66 10.05
C LYS A 382 1.47 -39.35 9.32
N LEU A 383 1.36 -39.05 8.02
CA LEU A 383 2.40 -38.35 7.29
C LEU A 383 2.26 -36.85 7.55
N LEU A 384 3.38 -36.17 7.75
CA LEU A 384 3.42 -34.74 8.06
C LEU A 384 3.69 -33.91 6.81
N GLY A 385 3.19 -32.66 6.78
CA GLY A 385 3.48 -31.70 5.72
C GLY A 385 4.99 -31.52 5.53
N GLY A 386 5.45 -31.60 4.29
CA GLY A 386 6.86 -31.59 3.90
C GLY A 386 7.51 -32.97 3.74
N ALA A 387 6.83 -34.07 4.12
CA ALA A 387 7.35 -35.42 3.95
C ALA A 387 7.43 -35.80 2.46
N LEU A 388 8.59 -36.29 2.02
CA LEU A 388 8.78 -36.80 0.67
C LEU A 388 8.41 -38.29 0.63
N VAL A 389 7.51 -38.66 -0.27
CA VAL A 389 7.03 -40.03 -0.46
C VAL A 389 7.11 -40.43 -1.93
N ARG A 390 7.28 -41.73 -2.18
CA ARG A 390 7.18 -42.32 -3.51
C ARG A 390 5.91 -43.15 -3.62
N VAL A 391 5.14 -42.96 -4.69
CA VAL A 391 3.96 -43.78 -4.96
C VAL A 391 4.41 -45.16 -5.44
N ALA A 392 4.17 -46.20 -4.65
CA ALA A 392 4.47 -47.58 -5.01
C ALA A 392 3.33 -48.27 -5.75
N LYS A 393 2.08 -47.92 -5.44
CA LYS A 393 0.89 -48.44 -6.11
C LYS A 393 -0.23 -47.41 -6.05
N ARG A 394 -1.10 -47.38 -7.05
CA ARG A 394 -2.34 -46.58 -7.07
C ARG A 394 -3.55 -47.44 -7.41
N ASP A 395 -4.61 -47.29 -6.64
CA ASP A 395 -5.95 -47.83 -6.93
C ASP A 395 -6.99 -46.71 -6.76
N GLY A 396 -7.44 -46.14 -7.89
CA GLY A 396 -8.31 -44.97 -7.91
C GLY A 396 -7.72 -43.79 -7.13
N ASP A 397 -8.37 -43.41 -6.03
CA ASP A 397 -7.95 -42.33 -5.12
C ASP A 397 -7.12 -42.83 -3.92
N ARG A 398 -6.76 -44.12 -3.90
CA ARG A 398 -5.94 -44.75 -2.85
C ARG A 398 -4.53 -44.95 -3.37
N LEU A 399 -3.56 -44.60 -2.55
CA LEU A 399 -2.14 -44.69 -2.86
C LEU A 399 -1.44 -45.52 -1.80
N GLN A 400 -0.59 -46.42 -2.26
CA GLN A 400 0.44 -47.01 -1.43
C GLN A 400 1.70 -46.15 -1.54
N LEU A 401 2.11 -45.56 -0.43
CA LEU A 401 3.19 -44.60 -0.33
C LEU A 401 4.37 -45.22 0.41
N VAL A 402 5.55 -45.09 -0.17
CA VAL A 402 6.82 -45.48 0.46
C VAL A 402 7.47 -44.23 1.02
N LEU A 403 7.71 -44.24 2.33
CA LEU A 403 8.46 -43.20 3.03
C LEU A 403 9.82 -43.77 3.43
N LYS A 404 10.88 -43.03 3.12
CA LYS A 404 12.25 -43.30 3.58
C LYS A 404 12.69 -42.18 4.52
N GLY A 405 13.47 -42.54 5.53
CA GLY A 405 13.99 -41.60 6.51
C GLY A 405 14.84 -42.29 7.56
N TRP A 406 14.81 -41.75 8.78
CA TRP A 406 15.59 -42.20 9.91
C TRP A 406 14.73 -42.28 11.17
N GLN A 407 15.00 -43.22 12.06
CA GLN A 407 14.42 -43.25 13.41
C GLN A 407 15.54 -43.18 14.45
N MET A 408 15.24 -42.61 15.62
CA MET A 408 16.08 -42.81 16.80
C MET A 408 15.70 -44.16 17.42
N GLU A 409 16.67 -44.96 17.87
CA GLU A 409 16.39 -46.26 18.48
C GLU A 409 15.45 -46.15 19.69
N GLU A 410 15.56 -45.05 20.46
CA GLU A 410 14.72 -44.79 21.63
C GLU A 410 13.32 -44.24 21.28
N ALA A 411 13.06 -43.85 20.03
CA ALA A 411 11.80 -43.26 19.58
C ALA A 411 11.32 -43.86 18.24
N PRO A 412 10.94 -45.16 18.22
CA PRO A 412 10.57 -45.88 16.99
C PRO A 412 9.22 -45.45 16.40
N SER A 413 8.47 -44.58 17.06
CA SER A 413 7.20 -44.04 16.58
C SER A 413 7.35 -42.83 15.66
N VAL A 414 8.54 -42.24 15.52
CA VAL A 414 8.75 -41.03 14.70
C VAL A 414 9.76 -41.31 13.61
N VAL A 415 9.40 -40.97 12.36
CA VAL A 415 10.32 -41.02 11.21
C VAL A 415 10.76 -39.59 10.89
N TYR A 416 12.07 -39.38 10.85
CA TYR A 416 12.74 -38.13 10.52
C TYR A 416 13.29 -38.16 9.10
N GLN A 417 13.37 -37.01 8.44
CA GLN A 417 13.89 -36.91 7.07
C GLN A 417 15.40 -37.20 7.01
N ALA A 418 16.16 -36.76 8.02
CA ALA A 418 17.62 -36.84 8.03
C ALA A 418 18.15 -37.17 9.44
N LYS A 419 19.27 -37.88 9.50
CA LYS A 419 20.00 -38.19 10.74
C LYS A 419 20.46 -36.90 11.43
N GLY A 420 20.28 -36.81 12.76
CA GLY A 420 20.70 -35.63 13.56
C GLY A 420 19.78 -34.40 13.44
N HIS A 421 18.83 -34.39 12.50
CA HIS A 421 17.91 -33.28 12.29
C HIS A 421 16.46 -33.68 12.63
N ARG A 422 15.82 -32.90 13.50
CA ARG A 422 14.45 -33.12 13.97
C ARG A 422 13.40 -32.61 12.97
N VAL A 423 13.56 -33.01 11.71
CA VAL A 423 12.61 -32.77 10.62
C VAL A 423 11.69 -33.97 10.49
N MET A 424 10.56 -33.94 11.19
CA MET A 424 9.66 -35.09 11.27
C MET A 424 8.88 -35.27 9.97
N SER A 425 8.92 -36.47 9.40
CA SER A 425 8.17 -36.86 8.19
C SER A 425 6.93 -37.68 8.52
N ALA A 426 6.96 -38.49 9.58
CA ALA A 426 5.80 -39.27 10.02
C ALA A 426 5.78 -39.51 11.53
N VAL A 427 4.58 -39.72 12.05
CA VAL A 427 4.33 -40.25 13.39
C VAL A 427 3.48 -41.52 13.23
N LEU A 428 3.94 -42.63 13.76
CA LEU A 428 3.38 -43.96 13.60
C LEU A 428 2.77 -44.44 14.93
N ALA A 429 1.66 -45.16 14.86
CA ALA A 429 1.17 -45.96 15.97
C ALA A 429 2.02 -47.22 16.12
N ASP A 430 1.89 -47.92 17.25
CA ASP A 430 2.76 -49.05 17.62
C ASP A 430 2.72 -50.18 16.57
N ASP A 431 1.55 -50.42 15.98
CA ASP A 431 1.36 -51.43 14.93
C ASP A 431 2.10 -51.07 13.63
N ALA A 432 2.00 -49.83 13.16
CA ALA A 432 2.75 -49.37 12.01
C ALA A 432 4.26 -49.31 12.30
N ALA A 433 4.65 -48.83 13.48
CA ALA A 433 6.05 -48.77 13.91
C ALA A 433 6.72 -50.16 13.94
N ALA A 434 5.96 -51.23 14.23
CA ALA A 434 6.45 -52.61 14.18
C ALA A 434 6.76 -53.10 12.75
N THR A 435 6.14 -52.51 11.72
CA THR A 435 6.35 -52.89 10.31
C THR A 435 7.48 -52.13 9.60
N VAL A 436 8.10 -51.15 10.26
CA VAL A 436 9.20 -50.38 9.71
C VAL A 436 10.39 -51.29 9.40
N VAL A 437 10.87 -51.25 8.16
CA VAL A 437 12.11 -51.92 7.76
C VAL A 437 13.28 -51.05 8.20
N ARG A 438 14.11 -51.57 9.11
CA ARG A 438 15.25 -50.86 9.71
C ARG A 438 16.58 -51.35 9.14
N GLY A 439 17.44 -50.40 8.80
CA GLY A 439 18.82 -50.65 8.39
C GLY A 439 19.78 -50.81 9.58
N THR A 440 21.08 -50.75 9.29
CA THR A 440 22.14 -50.77 10.32
C THR A 440 22.13 -49.46 11.12
N ALA A 441 22.16 -49.56 12.44
CA ALA A 441 22.24 -48.41 13.32
C ALA A 441 23.56 -47.65 13.14
N GLU A 442 23.47 -46.33 13.16
CA GLU A 442 24.61 -45.42 13.13
C GLU A 442 24.57 -44.47 14.31
N THR A 443 25.67 -44.43 15.06
CA THR A 443 25.82 -43.47 16.16
C THR A 443 26.26 -42.12 15.62
N ASP A 444 25.59 -41.06 16.08
CA ASP A 444 25.96 -39.68 15.86
C ASP A 444 27.09 -39.29 16.82
N ALA A 445 28.24 -38.86 16.28
CA ALA A 445 29.44 -38.59 17.07
C ALA A 445 29.31 -37.36 17.98
N ASP A 446 28.46 -36.40 17.62
CA ASP A 446 28.32 -35.13 18.34
C ASP A 446 27.31 -35.24 19.49
N THR A 447 26.28 -36.07 19.32
CA THR A 447 25.18 -36.21 20.28
C THR A 447 25.16 -37.54 21.03
N GLY A 448 25.90 -38.56 20.55
CA GLY A 448 25.87 -39.92 21.07
C GLY A 448 24.57 -40.68 20.75
N GLN A 449 23.67 -40.09 19.96
CA GLN A 449 22.38 -40.69 19.62
C GLN A 449 22.51 -41.77 18.55
N SER A 450 21.78 -42.87 18.70
CA SER A 450 21.74 -43.96 17.73
C SER A 450 20.58 -43.78 16.75
N TRP A 451 20.91 -43.70 15.47
CA TRP A 451 19.97 -43.47 14.38
C TRP A 451 19.96 -44.65 13.41
N VAL A 452 18.77 -45.15 13.07
CA VAL A 452 18.59 -46.26 12.13
C VAL A 452 17.92 -45.75 10.85
N PRO A 453 18.46 -46.07 9.66
CA PRO A 453 17.72 -45.88 8.41
C PRO A 453 16.39 -46.63 8.48
N ALA A 454 15.32 -46.01 8.01
CA ALA A 454 13.97 -46.54 8.12
C ALA A 454 13.22 -46.39 6.81
N GLU A 455 12.53 -47.46 6.41
CA GLU A 455 11.62 -47.49 5.27
C GLU A 455 10.29 -48.11 5.70
N ILE A 456 9.19 -47.45 5.36
CA ILE A 456 7.83 -47.96 5.64
C ILE A 456 6.91 -47.71 4.44
N THR A 457 6.03 -48.68 4.19
CA THR A 457 5.02 -48.61 3.13
C THR A 457 3.64 -48.52 3.76
N LEU A 458 2.88 -47.49 3.41
CA LEU A 458 1.59 -47.18 4.02
C LEU A 458 0.56 -46.74 2.98
N TRP A 459 -0.70 -47.04 3.22
CA TRP A 459 -1.83 -46.62 2.41
C TRP A 459 -2.39 -45.27 2.87
N SER A 460 -2.71 -44.40 1.92
CA SER A 460 -3.42 -43.13 2.17
C SER A 460 -4.18 -42.68 0.91
N ASN A 461 -4.97 -41.62 1.01
CA ASN A 461 -5.70 -41.07 -0.14
C ASN A 461 -4.78 -40.21 -1.06
N VAL A 462 -5.24 -39.89 -2.27
CA VAL A 462 -4.48 -39.09 -3.27
C VAL A 462 -4.46 -37.58 -2.99
N ALA A 463 -5.31 -37.08 -2.10
CA ALA A 463 -5.37 -35.66 -1.78
C ALA A 463 -4.12 -35.19 -1.01
N ASP A 464 -3.94 -33.87 -0.93
CA ASP A 464 -2.89 -33.22 -0.12
C ASP A 464 -1.46 -33.67 -0.48
N LEU A 465 -1.21 -33.88 -1.77
CA LEU A 465 0.09 -34.22 -2.35
C LEU A 465 0.46 -33.23 -3.45
N ASN A 466 1.77 -32.96 -3.60
CA ASN A 466 2.29 -32.14 -4.68
C ASN A 466 3.52 -32.81 -5.31
N THR A 467 3.54 -32.93 -6.63
CA THR A 467 4.66 -33.53 -7.40
C THR A 467 5.80 -32.54 -7.65
N SER A 468 5.63 -31.27 -7.32
CA SER A 468 6.65 -30.22 -7.37
C SER A 468 7.00 -29.76 -5.95
N ARG A 469 8.15 -30.23 -5.46
CA ARG A 469 8.69 -29.77 -4.17
C ARG A 469 9.01 -28.26 -4.20
N GLN A 470 9.48 -27.76 -5.34
CA GLN A 470 9.74 -26.33 -5.53
C GLN A 470 8.48 -25.49 -5.35
N ALA A 471 7.34 -25.92 -5.90
CA ALA A 471 6.07 -25.19 -5.73
C ALA A 471 5.66 -25.10 -4.25
N LEU A 472 5.98 -26.14 -3.46
CA LEU A 472 5.77 -26.14 -2.01
C LEU A 472 6.68 -25.13 -1.30
N TRP A 473 7.94 -25.04 -1.72
CA TRP A 473 8.92 -24.10 -1.18
C TRP A 473 8.61 -22.65 -1.56
N ASP A 474 8.21 -22.40 -2.80
CA ASP A 474 7.78 -21.07 -3.25
C ASP A 474 6.56 -20.60 -2.43
N TYR A 475 5.60 -21.48 -2.20
CA TYR A 475 4.46 -21.21 -1.34
C TYR A 475 4.89 -20.92 0.10
N SER A 476 5.72 -21.78 0.71
CA SER A 476 6.18 -21.62 2.09
C SER A 476 7.01 -20.35 2.27
N GLN A 477 7.89 -20.02 1.32
CA GLN A 477 8.67 -18.80 1.30
C GLN A 477 7.76 -17.58 1.20
N SER A 478 6.83 -17.57 0.24
CA SER A 478 5.88 -16.46 0.05
C SER A 478 5.03 -16.25 1.30
N THR A 479 4.54 -17.35 1.90
CA THR A 479 3.70 -17.31 3.10
C THR A 479 4.49 -16.80 4.31
N TYR A 480 5.71 -17.31 4.51
CA TYR A 480 6.61 -16.84 5.58
C TYR A 480 6.94 -15.35 5.42
N GLN A 481 7.28 -14.92 4.20
CA GLN A 481 7.58 -13.51 3.93
C GLN A 481 6.38 -12.61 4.21
N LYS A 482 5.21 -12.94 3.65
CA LYS A 482 3.99 -12.14 3.82
C LYS A 482 3.54 -12.05 5.27
N ALA A 483 3.62 -13.15 6.00
CA ALA A 483 3.15 -13.19 7.38
C ALA A 483 4.11 -12.50 8.37
N CYS A 484 5.42 -12.58 8.14
CA CYS A 484 6.40 -12.15 9.13
C CYS A 484 7.07 -10.79 8.79
N ALA A 485 7.14 -10.39 7.52
CA ALA A 485 7.80 -9.13 7.11
C ALA A 485 7.02 -7.87 7.54
N ALA A 486 5.74 -8.01 7.89
CA ALA A 486 4.91 -6.90 8.35
C ALA A 486 5.41 -6.32 9.70
N CYS A 487 6.02 -7.16 10.54
CA CYS A 487 6.38 -6.79 11.91
C CYS A 487 7.86 -6.44 12.09
N HIS A 488 8.77 -7.13 11.39
CA HIS A 488 10.21 -6.92 11.48
C HIS A 488 10.95 -7.38 10.22
N VAL A 489 12.24 -7.06 10.11
CA VAL A 489 13.12 -7.64 9.10
C VAL A 489 13.26 -9.14 9.37
N LEU A 490 13.01 -9.96 8.34
CA LEU A 490 13.05 -11.41 8.47
C LEU A 490 14.48 -11.92 8.76
N PRO A 491 14.66 -12.83 9.74
CA PRO A 491 15.90 -13.56 9.87
C PRO A 491 16.18 -14.34 8.57
N GLN A 492 17.44 -14.33 8.13
CA GLN A 492 17.83 -15.19 7.01
C GLN A 492 17.66 -16.67 7.38
N GLN A 493 17.17 -17.48 6.44
CA GLN A 493 16.92 -18.92 6.66
C GLN A 493 18.16 -19.69 7.16
N THR A 494 19.34 -19.27 6.71
CA THR A 494 20.65 -19.84 7.07
C THR A 494 21.20 -19.37 8.42
N HIS A 495 20.45 -18.52 9.15
CA HIS A 495 20.90 -18.02 10.45
C HIS A 495 20.81 -19.08 11.55
N PHE A 496 19.75 -19.90 11.53
CA PHE A 496 19.49 -20.94 12.52
C PHE A 496 19.72 -22.33 11.95
N THR A 497 20.00 -23.30 12.83
CA THR A 497 19.99 -24.73 12.49
C THR A 497 18.56 -25.27 12.32
N ALA A 498 18.39 -26.41 11.65
CA ALA A 498 17.10 -27.06 11.46
C ALA A 498 16.43 -27.36 12.81
N ASN A 499 17.22 -27.71 13.83
CA ASN A 499 16.72 -27.96 15.17
C ASN A 499 16.34 -26.66 15.91
N GLN A 500 17.07 -25.56 15.68
CA GLN A 500 16.77 -24.25 16.28
C GLN A 500 15.48 -23.63 15.72
N TRP A 501 15.19 -23.82 14.43
CA TRP A 501 13.99 -23.29 13.78
C TRP A 501 12.68 -23.74 14.45
N ILE A 502 12.66 -24.91 15.10
CA ILE A 502 11.50 -25.41 15.85
C ILE A 502 11.11 -24.43 16.96
N GLY A 503 12.09 -23.99 17.77
CA GLY A 503 11.85 -23.06 18.87
C GLY A 503 11.54 -21.65 18.37
N THR A 504 12.32 -21.19 17.38
CA THR A 504 12.18 -19.87 16.78
C THR A 504 10.80 -19.66 16.17
N LEU A 505 10.36 -20.56 15.28
CA LEU A 505 9.05 -20.44 14.64
C LEU A 505 7.90 -20.66 15.64
N LYS A 506 8.06 -21.57 16.61
CA LYS A 506 7.06 -21.80 17.66
C LYS A 506 6.82 -20.55 18.51
N ALA A 507 7.86 -19.78 18.83
CA ALA A 507 7.72 -18.53 19.56
C ALA A 507 6.91 -17.47 18.77
N MET A 508 6.94 -17.54 17.44
CA MET A 508 6.21 -16.66 16.54
C MET A 508 4.77 -17.12 16.28
N LYS A 509 4.48 -18.44 16.35
CA LYS A 509 3.17 -19.03 15.99
C LYS A 509 1.98 -18.29 16.60
N ARG A 510 2.07 -17.88 17.86
CA ARG A 510 0.96 -17.19 18.58
C ARG A 510 0.60 -15.81 18.02
N PHE A 511 1.47 -15.23 17.18
CA PHE A 511 1.28 -13.94 16.53
C PHE A 511 0.89 -14.08 15.05
N THR A 512 0.59 -15.30 14.61
CA THR A 512 0.22 -15.61 13.22
C THR A 512 -1.15 -16.27 13.17
N SER A 513 -1.85 -16.12 12.05
CA SER A 513 -3.10 -16.82 11.75
C SER A 513 -2.89 -18.17 11.06
N PHE A 514 -1.68 -18.74 11.12
CA PHE A 514 -1.37 -19.99 10.42
C PHE A 514 -2.19 -21.16 10.95
N THR A 515 -2.73 -21.95 10.02
CA THR A 515 -3.20 -23.29 10.35
C THR A 515 -2.03 -24.19 10.73
N ASP A 516 -2.31 -25.32 11.38
CA ASP A 516 -1.28 -26.29 11.74
C ASP A 516 -0.50 -26.82 10.52
N ASP A 517 -1.16 -26.98 9.37
CA ASP A 517 -0.52 -27.44 8.13
C ASP A 517 0.36 -26.36 7.50
N GLN A 518 -0.10 -25.10 7.47
CA GLN A 518 0.73 -23.97 7.04
C GLN A 518 1.97 -23.84 7.91
N TYR A 519 1.80 -23.91 9.23
CA TYR A 519 2.90 -23.89 10.18
C TYR A 519 3.91 -25.01 9.91
N ARG A 520 3.44 -26.24 9.64
CA ARG A 520 4.30 -27.38 9.33
C ARG A 520 5.07 -27.20 8.03
N LEU A 521 4.41 -26.75 6.95
CA LEU A 521 5.07 -26.52 5.67
C LEU A 521 6.14 -25.43 5.75
N ILE A 522 5.86 -24.34 6.46
CA ILE A 522 6.82 -23.26 6.69
C ILE A 522 8.00 -23.76 7.53
N LEU A 523 7.73 -24.53 8.60
CA LEU A 523 8.77 -25.14 9.40
C LEU A 523 9.64 -26.07 8.56
N ALA A 524 9.04 -26.97 7.77
CA ALA A 524 9.76 -27.88 6.90
C ALA A 524 10.64 -27.13 5.88
N TYR A 525 10.11 -26.05 5.30
CA TYR A 525 10.88 -25.17 4.41
C TYR A 525 12.09 -24.56 5.12
N LEU A 526 11.89 -23.89 6.27
CA LEU A 526 12.96 -23.24 7.03
C LEU A 526 14.02 -24.25 7.51
N GLN A 527 13.59 -25.45 7.88
CA GLN A 527 14.48 -26.54 8.26
C GLN A 527 15.30 -27.04 7.06
N ASN A 528 14.69 -27.25 5.89
CA ASN A 528 15.39 -27.71 4.67
C ASN A 528 16.30 -26.64 4.03
N HIS A 529 16.23 -25.39 4.53
CA HIS A 529 17.05 -24.26 4.10
C HIS A 529 17.86 -23.67 5.26
N SER A 530 18.07 -24.45 6.32
CA SER A 530 18.77 -24.01 7.52
C SER A 530 20.29 -23.95 7.30
N LYS A 531 21.01 -23.49 8.32
CA LYS A 531 22.48 -23.45 8.30
C LYS A 531 23.15 -24.81 8.07
N ASP A 532 22.56 -25.85 8.66
CA ASP A 532 23.11 -27.20 8.81
C ASP A 532 22.38 -28.24 7.97
N LEU A 533 21.31 -27.87 7.27
CA LEU A 533 20.56 -28.73 6.38
C LEU A 533 20.30 -27.96 5.08
N GLY A 534 20.86 -28.46 3.97
CA GLY A 534 20.60 -27.94 2.62
C GLY A 534 19.67 -28.85 1.84
N GLU A 535 19.12 -28.35 0.72
CA GLU A 535 18.11 -29.07 -0.08
C GLU A 535 18.53 -30.48 -0.54
N GLY A 536 19.84 -30.75 -0.63
CA GLY A 536 20.41 -32.03 -1.08
C GLY A 536 20.57 -33.12 -0.02
N ALA A 537 20.32 -32.86 1.26
CA ALA A 537 20.59 -33.85 2.33
C ALA A 537 19.48 -34.92 2.50
N GLY A 538 18.37 -34.81 1.77
CA GLY A 538 17.21 -35.70 1.89
C GLY A 538 17.03 -36.74 0.79
N GLY A 539 17.97 -36.89 -0.15
CA GLY A 539 17.87 -37.83 -1.26
C GLY A 539 19.24 -38.26 -1.76
N HIS A 540 19.50 -39.57 -1.69
CA HIS A 540 20.72 -40.27 -2.07
C HIS A 540 21.87 -40.24 -1.05
N GLY A 541 21.92 -41.28 -0.22
CA GLY A 541 23.22 -41.88 0.08
C GLY A 541 23.84 -42.36 -1.23
N GLN A 542 25.11 -42.00 -1.44
CA GLN A 542 26.00 -42.76 -2.32
C GLN A 542 26.20 -44.17 -1.75
#